data_AF-A0A6L5G517-F1
#
_entry.id   AF-A0A6L5G517-F1
#
_cell.length_a   1.000
_cell.length_b   1.000
_cell.length_c   1.000
_cell.angle_alpha   90.00
_cell.angle_beta   90.00
_cell.angle_gamma   90.00
#
_symmetry.space_group_name_H-M   'P 1'
#
loop_
_entity.id
_entity.type
_entity.pdbx_description
1 polymer ?
#
loop_
_entity_poly.entity_id
_entity_poly.type
_entity_poly.pdbx_seq_one_letter_code
_entity_poly.pdbx_strand_id
1 'polypeptide(L)'
;MTQRRNRAVVAGGAIITLCGIGHSVIALIQVMPRHGEAWLDGALWEQVNRNVTGFTPVTGAFWYSFNSFGLPLLLLGATVLALGLRGMAPPRVVPWVMMLWTVVGETASGPSPLLLLLVAGVLMLVGASRRTAAPPPTAVEAEARVP
;
A
#
# COMPACT_ATOMS: atom_id res chain seq x y z
N MET A 1 29.95 -4.90 -2.82
CA MET A 1 29.10 -4.51 -3.97
C MET A 1 27.89 -3.74 -3.44
N THR A 2 27.80 -2.43 -3.71
CA THR A 2 26.64 -1.61 -3.30
C THR A 2 25.50 -1.83 -4.29
N GLN A 3 24.44 -2.52 -3.89
CA GLN A 3 23.31 -2.80 -4.76
C GLN A 3 22.64 -1.48 -5.18
N ARG A 4 22.52 -1.22 -6.49
CA ARG A 4 21.86 -0.01 -7.01
C ARG A 4 20.37 -0.05 -6.62
N ARG A 5 19.86 1.08 -6.10
CA ARG A 5 18.45 1.28 -5.76
C ARG A 5 17.54 1.03 -6.97
N ASN A 6 16.41 0.37 -6.74
CA ASN A 6 15.37 0.21 -7.75
C ASN A 6 14.46 1.44 -7.73
N ARG A 7 14.82 2.47 -8.50
CA ARG A 7 14.14 3.78 -8.49
C ARG A 7 12.64 3.70 -8.75
N ALA A 8 12.20 2.79 -9.63
CA ALA A 8 10.78 2.61 -9.93
C ALA A 8 10.02 2.06 -8.72
N VAL A 9 10.56 1.04 -8.05
CA VAL A 9 9.97 0.48 -6.83
C VAL A 9 10.00 1.49 -5.67
N VAL A 10 11.08 2.28 -5.55
CA VAL A 10 11.15 3.39 -4.57
C VAL A 10 10.03 4.39 -4.80
N ALA A 11 9.83 4.84 -6.05
CA ALA A 11 8.76 5.77 -6.38
C ALA A 11 7.37 5.18 -6.11
N GLY A 12 7.11 3.94 -6.50
CA GLY A 12 5.86 3.25 -6.20
C GLY A 12 5.61 3.11 -4.70
N GLY A 13 6.60 2.68 -3.94
CA GLY A 13 6.49 2.58 -2.47
C GLY A 13 6.23 3.93 -1.81
N ALA A 14 6.88 5.01 -2.28
CA ALA A 14 6.65 6.36 -1.77
C ALA A 14 5.22 6.84 -2.03
N ILE A 15 4.67 6.61 -3.22
CA ILE A 15 3.27 6.96 -3.54
C ILE A 15 2.30 6.24 -2.59
N ILE A 16 2.46 4.93 -2.41
CA ILE A 16 1.59 4.12 -1.53
C ILE A 16 1.70 4.63 -0.08
N THR A 17 2.93 4.91 0.37
CA THR A 17 3.21 5.45 1.72
C THR A 17 2.47 6.77 1.94
N LEU A 18 2.59 7.71 1.00
CA LEU A 18 1.95 9.01 1.07
C LEU A 18 0.43 8.91 1.05
N CYS A 19 -0.15 8.00 0.26
CA CYS A 19 -1.59 7.73 0.27
C CYS A 19 -2.03 7.20 1.65
N GLY A 20 -1.27 6.26 2.24
CA GLY A 20 -1.54 5.71 3.56
C GLY A 20 -1.47 6.76 4.68
N ILE A 21 -0.44 7.62 4.67
CA ILE A 21 -0.31 8.76 5.60
C ILE A 21 -1.48 9.73 5.39
N GLY A 22 -1.71 10.16 4.15
CA GLY A 22 -2.75 11.12 3.80
C GLY A 22 -4.12 10.66 4.29
N HIS A 23 -4.52 9.44 3.95
CA HIS A 23 -5.79 8.87 4.41
C HIS A 23 -5.85 8.80 5.93
N SER A 24 -4.84 8.21 6.59
CA SER A 24 -4.86 8.00 8.04
C SER A 24 -4.96 9.33 8.80
N VAL A 25 -4.15 10.32 8.43
CA VAL A 25 -4.09 11.61 9.11
C VAL A 25 -5.35 12.44 8.82
N ILE A 26 -5.74 12.58 7.56
CA ILE A 26 -6.89 13.40 7.18
C ILE A 26 -8.18 12.81 7.73
N ALA A 27 -8.38 11.49 7.60
CA ALA A 27 -9.59 10.85 8.11
C ALA A 27 -9.70 11.00 9.63
N LEU A 28 -8.61 10.78 10.37
CA LEU A 28 -8.60 10.99 11.83
C LEU A 28 -8.92 12.45 12.19
N ILE A 29 -8.31 13.44 11.53
CA ILE A 29 -8.60 14.86 11.79
C ILE A 29 -10.08 15.19 11.59
N GLN A 30 -10.73 14.59 10.58
CA GLN A 30 -12.13 14.87 10.27
C GLN A 30 -13.11 14.33 11.31
N VAL A 31 -12.82 13.17 11.91
CA VAL A 31 -13.80 12.46 12.75
C VAL A 31 -13.45 12.42 14.24
N MET A 32 -12.16 12.50 14.59
CA MET A 32 -11.70 12.40 15.97
C MET A 32 -12.36 13.43 16.89
N PRO A 33 -12.53 14.71 16.50
CA PRO A 33 -13.13 15.71 17.39
C PRO A 33 -14.59 15.42 17.78
N ARG A 34 -15.31 14.57 17.03
CA ARG A 34 -16.72 14.26 17.27
C ARG A 34 -16.96 12.87 17.85
N HIS A 35 -16.02 11.94 17.65
CA HIS A 35 -16.24 10.52 17.96
C HIS A 35 -15.14 9.89 18.82
N GLY A 36 -14.01 10.59 19.04
CA GLY A 36 -12.85 10.06 19.74
C GLY A 36 -13.14 9.64 21.18
N GLU A 37 -13.84 10.46 21.95
CA GLU A 37 -14.22 10.14 23.34
C GLU A 37 -15.06 8.87 23.40
N ALA A 38 -16.09 8.76 22.56
CA ALA A 38 -16.94 7.57 22.50
C ALA A 38 -16.15 6.28 22.21
N TRP A 39 -15.09 6.35 21.41
CA TRP A 39 -14.24 5.17 21.16
C TRP A 39 -13.44 4.77 22.41
N LEU A 40 -12.93 5.75 23.16
CA LEU A 40 -12.15 5.52 24.38
C LEU A 40 -13.04 5.05 25.54
N ASP A 41 -14.29 5.51 25.59
CA ASP A 41 -15.30 5.11 26.58
C ASP A 41 -15.91 3.73 26.29
N GLY A 42 -15.52 3.10 25.19
CA GLY A 42 -15.93 1.74 24.85
C GLY A 42 -17.23 1.62 24.08
N ALA A 43 -17.75 2.71 23.49
CA ALA A 43 -19.00 2.68 22.73
C ALA A 43 -18.95 1.66 21.58
N LEU A 44 -17.78 1.38 21.00
CA LEU A 44 -17.60 0.37 19.95
C LEU A 44 -17.93 -1.07 20.40
N TRP A 45 -17.93 -1.35 21.70
CA TRP A 45 -18.29 -2.66 22.27
C TRP A 45 -19.80 -2.83 22.46
N GLU A 46 -20.56 -1.72 22.45
CA GLU A 46 -22.00 -1.73 22.62
C GLU A 46 -22.69 -2.47 21.48
N GLN A 47 -23.78 -3.18 21.79
CA GLN A 47 -24.49 -4.00 20.81
C GLN A 47 -24.97 -3.20 19.59
N VAL A 48 -25.39 -1.96 19.79
CA VAL A 48 -25.84 -1.06 18.70
C VAL A 48 -24.72 -0.76 17.70
N ASN A 49 -23.46 -0.71 18.18
CA ASN A 49 -22.29 -0.36 17.38
C ASN A 49 -21.61 -1.59 16.75
N ARG A 50 -22.02 -2.80 17.11
CA ARG A 50 -21.51 -4.08 16.57
C ARG A 50 -22.26 -4.62 15.35
N ASN A 51 -23.28 -3.91 14.86
CA ASN A 51 -23.97 -4.32 13.64
C ASN A 51 -23.09 -4.09 12.40
N VAL A 52 -22.62 -5.18 11.79
CA VAL A 52 -21.71 -5.16 10.63
C VAL A 52 -22.35 -4.63 9.34
N THR A 53 -23.68 -4.54 9.29
CA THR A 53 -24.42 -4.05 8.11
C THR A 53 -25.05 -2.68 8.32
N GLY A 54 -25.23 -2.26 9.57
CA GLY A 54 -25.85 -0.99 9.95
C GLY A 54 -24.89 -0.16 10.79
N PHE A 55 -24.07 0.64 10.12
CA PHE A 55 -23.07 1.46 10.80
C PHE A 55 -23.74 2.69 11.43
N THR A 56 -23.63 2.82 12.75
CA THR A 56 -23.88 4.09 13.43
C THR A 56 -22.83 5.12 13.02
N PRO A 57 -23.04 6.43 13.25
CA PRO A 57 -22.01 7.43 12.99
C PRO A 57 -20.68 7.14 13.73
N VAL A 58 -20.74 6.62 14.96
CA VAL A 58 -19.57 6.27 15.77
C VAL A 58 -18.79 5.11 15.12
N THR A 59 -19.49 4.04 14.73
CA THR A 59 -18.89 2.89 14.05
C THR A 59 -18.35 3.27 12.68
N GLY A 60 -19.13 4.01 11.88
CA GLY A 60 -18.72 4.46 10.55
C GLY A 60 -17.48 5.34 10.58
N ALA A 61 -17.42 6.29 11.51
CA ALA A 61 -16.25 7.13 11.71
C ALA A 61 -14.99 6.31 12.05
N PHE A 62 -15.13 5.27 12.88
CA PHE A 62 -14.01 4.39 13.24
C PHE A 62 -13.48 3.60 12.05
N TRP A 63 -14.36 3.01 11.24
CA TRP A 63 -14.00 2.27 10.02
C TRP A 63 -13.49 3.16 8.89
N TYR A 64 -13.99 4.39 8.79
CA TYR A 64 -13.52 5.38 7.83
C TYR A 64 -12.09 5.86 8.14
N SER A 65 -11.72 5.95 9.42
CA SER A 65 -10.46 6.51 9.89
C SER A 65 -9.48 5.44 10.36
N PHE A 66 -9.51 5.11 11.65
CA PHE A 66 -8.51 4.28 12.33
C PHE A 66 -8.45 2.86 11.77
N ASN A 67 -9.60 2.23 11.56
CA ASN A 67 -9.69 0.85 11.07
C ASN A 67 -9.88 0.77 9.54
N SER A 68 -9.42 1.80 8.84
CA SER A 68 -9.52 1.90 7.38
C SER A 68 -8.28 1.33 6.68
N PHE A 69 -8.21 1.51 5.36
CA PHE A 69 -7.09 1.06 4.54
C PHE A 69 -5.82 1.91 4.72
N GLY A 70 -5.88 3.08 5.38
CA GLY A 70 -4.75 4.00 5.52
C GLY A 70 -3.51 3.38 6.17
N LEU A 71 -3.66 2.78 7.36
CA LEU A 71 -2.56 2.11 8.07
C LEU A 71 -2.02 0.89 7.29
N PRO A 72 -2.86 -0.03 6.77
CA PRO A 72 -2.39 -1.09 5.88
C PRO A 72 -1.59 -0.58 4.67
N LEU A 73 -2.06 0.47 3.99
CA LEU A 73 -1.34 1.07 2.87
C LEU A 73 -0.01 1.69 3.30
N LEU A 74 0.03 2.39 4.44
CA LEU A 74 1.27 2.94 4.98
C LEU A 74 2.32 1.84 5.19
N LEU A 75 1.94 0.73 5.83
CA LEU A 75 2.84 -0.40 6.07
C LEU A 75 3.28 -1.08 4.77
N LEU A 76 2.36 -1.29 3.84
CA LEU A 76 2.66 -1.84 2.52
C LEU A 76 3.63 -0.94 1.75
N GLY A 77 3.33 0.36 1.70
CA GLY A 77 4.14 1.37 1.02
C GLY A 77 5.54 1.46 1.60
N ALA A 78 5.67 1.53 2.93
CA ALA A 78 6.95 1.55 3.62
C ALA A 78 7.77 0.28 3.33
N THR A 79 7.10 -0.88 3.31
CA THR A 79 7.73 -2.17 2.96
C THR A 79 8.25 -2.15 1.52
N VAL A 80 7.43 -1.74 0.56
CA VAL A 80 7.81 -1.64 -0.86
C VAL A 80 8.94 -0.63 -1.06
N LEU A 81 8.87 0.53 -0.39
CA LEU A 81 9.91 1.54 -0.40
C LEU A 81 11.23 0.96 0.11
N ALA A 82 11.19 0.26 1.25
CA ALA A 82 12.36 -0.37 1.86
C ALA A 82 12.95 -1.49 0.97
N LEU A 83 12.13 -2.22 0.22
CA LEU A 83 12.60 -3.16 -0.82
C LEU A 83 13.30 -2.42 -1.96
N GLY A 84 12.68 -1.37 -2.48
CA GLY A 84 13.24 -0.57 -3.58
C GLY A 84 14.58 0.08 -3.22
N LEU A 85 14.71 0.58 -1.98
CA LEU A 85 15.96 1.12 -1.45
C LEU A 85 17.08 0.08 -1.39
N ARG A 86 16.74 -1.21 -1.22
CA ARG A 86 17.67 -2.35 -1.29
C ARG A 86 17.83 -2.91 -2.71
N GLY A 87 17.34 -2.22 -3.74
CA GLY A 87 17.42 -2.70 -5.13
C GLY A 87 16.52 -3.91 -5.42
N MET A 88 15.57 -4.22 -4.54
CA MET A 88 14.63 -5.32 -4.69
C MET A 88 13.28 -4.85 -5.26
N ALA A 89 12.42 -5.81 -5.61
CA ALA A 89 11.05 -5.58 -6.02
C ALA A 89 10.14 -6.55 -5.26
N PRO A 90 8.89 -6.16 -4.93
CA PRO A 90 7.94 -7.06 -4.32
C PRO A 90 7.51 -8.16 -5.30
N PRO A 91 6.96 -9.29 -4.81
CA PRO A 91 6.34 -10.31 -5.66
C PRO A 91 5.30 -9.69 -6.60
N ARG A 92 5.26 -10.13 -7.87
CA ARG A 92 4.36 -9.57 -8.91
C ARG A 92 2.87 -9.64 -8.56
N VAL A 93 2.47 -10.57 -7.70
CA VAL A 93 1.08 -10.67 -7.21
C VAL A 93 0.66 -9.41 -6.44
N VAL A 94 1.57 -8.78 -5.70
CA VAL A 94 1.27 -7.59 -4.86
C VAL A 94 0.73 -6.42 -5.70
N PRO A 95 1.45 -5.91 -6.72
CA PRO A 95 0.93 -4.81 -7.52
C PRO A 95 -0.33 -5.19 -8.31
N TRP A 96 -0.47 -6.43 -8.79
CA TRP A 96 -1.68 -6.85 -9.50
C TRP A 96 -2.92 -6.87 -8.60
N VAL A 97 -2.82 -7.47 -7.42
CA VAL A 97 -3.93 -7.50 -6.45
C VAL A 97 -4.30 -6.10 -6.01
N MET A 98 -3.30 -5.25 -5.71
CA MET A 98 -3.54 -3.85 -5.34
C MET A 98 -4.26 -3.09 -6.45
N MET A 99 -3.80 -3.18 -7.70
CA MET A 99 -4.45 -2.50 -8.82
C MET A 99 -5.87 -3.01 -9.07
N LEU A 100 -6.09 -4.34 -9.00
CA LEU A 100 -7.43 -4.92 -9.14
C LEU A 100 -8.37 -4.41 -8.05
N TRP A 101 -7.92 -4.43 -6.79
CA TRP A 101 -8.69 -3.90 -5.66
C TRP A 101 -9.04 -2.41 -5.86
N THR A 102 -8.07 -1.60 -6.31
CA THR A 102 -8.30 -0.18 -6.63
C THR A 102 -9.35 -0.04 -7.73
N VAL A 103 -9.23 -0.75 -8.86
CA VAL A 103 -10.21 -0.65 -9.95
C VAL A 103 -11.61 -1.02 -9.49
N VAL A 104 -11.75 -2.13 -8.76
CA VAL A 104 -13.05 -2.59 -8.24
C VAL A 104 -13.65 -1.55 -7.28
N GLY A 105 -12.84 -1.07 -6.32
CA GLY A 105 -13.28 -0.08 -5.33
C GLY A 105 -13.73 1.23 -5.99
N GLU A 106 -12.88 1.81 -6.82
CA GLU A 106 -13.13 3.11 -7.48
C GLU A 106 -14.30 3.04 -8.47
N THR A 107 -14.52 1.88 -9.10
CA THR A 107 -15.70 1.67 -9.95
C THR A 107 -16.98 1.66 -9.12
N ALA A 108 -16.95 1.11 -7.91
CA ALA A 108 -18.12 1.00 -7.04
C ALA A 108 -18.40 2.29 -6.23
N SER A 109 -17.36 2.99 -5.76
CA SER A 109 -17.48 4.16 -4.88
C SER A 109 -17.30 5.49 -5.60
N GLY A 110 -16.90 5.48 -6.88
CA GLY A 110 -16.49 6.67 -7.61
C GLY A 110 -15.01 7.01 -7.41
N PRO A 111 -14.50 7.96 -8.23
CA PRO A 111 -13.08 8.29 -8.28
C PRO A 111 -12.57 9.02 -7.02
N SER A 112 -11.37 8.66 -6.60
CA SER A 112 -10.69 9.14 -5.41
C SER A 112 -9.17 9.20 -5.62
N PRO A 113 -8.41 9.77 -4.68
CA PRO A 113 -6.94 9.74 -4.71
C PRO A 113 -6.32 8.32 -4.79
N LEU A 114 -7.07 7.25 -4.47
CA LEU A 114 -6.57 5.88 -4.59
C LEU A 114 -6.22 5.47 -6.02
N LEU A 115 -6.69 6.18 -7.05
CA LEU A 115 -6.23 5.96 -8.43
C LEU A 115 -4.69 6.08 -8.58
N LEU A 116 -4.02 6.79 -7.67
CA LEU A 116 -2.55 6.83 -7.60
C LEU A 116 -1.91 5.45 -7.34
N LEU A 117 -2.65 4.51 -6.74
CA LEU A 117 -2.18 3.13 -6.56
C LEU A 117 -2.01 2.39 -7.89
N LEU A 118 -2.74 2.77 -8.94
CA LEU A 118 -2.52 2.24 -10.29
C LEU A 118 -1.12 2.62 -10.80
N VAL A 119 -0.76 3.88 -10.63
CA VAL A 119 0.58 4.38 -11.00
C VAL A 119 1.66 3.65 -10.20
N ALA A 120 1.45 3.49 -8.89
CA ALA A 120 2.38 2.75 -8.03
C ALA A 120 2.54 1.29 -8.45
N GLY A 121 1.43 0.61 -8.79
CA GLY A 121 1.42 -0.77 -9.25
C GLY A 121 2.19 -0.95 -10.56
N VAL A 122 1.99 -0.05 -11.53
CA VAL A 122 2.74 -0.03 -12.80
C VAL A 122 4.24 0.16 -12.53
N LEU A 123 4.62 1.10 -11.68
CA LEU A 123 6.03 1.34 -11.32
C LEU A 123 6.68 0.11 -10.66
N MET A 124 5.96 -0.60 -9.80
CA MET A 124 6.42 -1.85 -9.20
C MET A 124 6.65 -2.94 -10.27
N LEU A 125 5.73 -3.09 -11.22
CA LEU A 125 5.86 -4.07 -12.33
C LEU A 125 7.02 -3.75 -13.26
N VAL A 126 7.21 -2.47 -13.59
CA VAL A 126 8.38 -1.99 -14.37
C VAL A 126 9.67 -2.30 -13.62
N GLY A 127 9.70 -1.99 -12.32
CA GLY A 127 10.86 -2.26 -11.46
C GLY A 127 11.19 -3.75 -11.31
N ALA A 128 10.18 -4.62 -11.29
CA ALA A 128 10.36 -6.08 -11.24
C ALA A 128 10.90 -6.65 -12.56
N SER A 129 10.43 -6.13 -13.69
CA SER A 129 10.78 -6.63 -15.02
C SER A 129 12.20 -6.26 -15.45
N ARG A 130 12.76 -5.15 -14.92
CA ARG A 130 14.15 -4.75 -15.19
C ARG A 130 15.19 -5.63 -14.51
N ARG A 131 14.85 -6.33 -13.42
CA ARG A 131 15.77 -7.28 -12.74
C ARG A 131 15.86 -8.63 -13.45
N THR A 132 14.78 -9.06 -14.09
CA THR A 132 14.73 -10.33 -14.83
C THR A 132 15.48 -10.23 -16.17
N ALA A 133 15.65 -9.02 -16.71
CA ALA A 133 16.39 -8.76 -17.94
C ALA A 133 17.92 -8.63 -17.75
N ALA A 134 18.48 -8.95 -16.58
CA ALA A 134 19.94 -8.98 -16.42
C ALA A 134 20.52 -10.06 -17.36
N PRO A 135 21.50 -9.72 -18.23
CA PRO A 135 22.02 -10.66 -19.21
C PRO A 135 22.63 -11.88 -18.51
N PRO A 136 22.46 -13.10 -19.08
CA PRO A 136 23.13 -14.29 -18.56
C PRO A 136 24.66 -14.06 -18.55
N PRO A 137 25.40 -14.69 -17.61
CA PRO A 137 26.86 -14.60 -17.58
C PRO A 137 27.39 -14.96 -18.97
N THR A 138 28.31 -14.14 -19.46
CA THR A 138 28.94 -14.40 -20.76
C THR A 138 29.68 -15.73 -20.71
N ALA A 139 29.82 -16.43 -21.84
CA ALA A 139 30.50 -17.73 -21.91
C ALA A 139 31.89 -17.72 -21.26
N VAL A 140 32.58 -16.56 -21.30
CA VAL A 140 33.88 -16.31 -20.67
C VAL A 140 33.85 -16.40 -19.14
N GLU A 141 32.76 -15.99 -18.49
CA GLU A 141 32.58 -16.11 -17.03
C GLU A 141 32.11 -17.50 -16.59
N ALA A 142 31.52 -18.27 -17.52
CA ALA A 142 31.13 -19.66 -17.28
C ALA A 142 32.34 -20.60 -17.38
N GLU A 143 33.25 -20.34 -18.33
CA GLU A 143 34.47 -21.12 -18.56
C GLU A 143 35.51 -20.92 -17.44
N ALA A 144 35.62 -19.71 -16.89
CA ALA A 144 36.50 -19.41 -15.75
C ALA A 144 36.06 -20.04 -14.40
N ARG A 145 34.93 -20.75 -14.37
CA ARG A 145 34.33 -21.34 -13.17
C ARG A 145 34.39 -22.87 -13.15
N VAL A 146 34.97 -23.50 -14.16
CA VAL A 146 35.21 -24.94 -14.22
C VAL A 146 36.68 -25.18 -13.81
N PRO A 147 36.95 -25.91 -12.70
CA PRO A 147 38.32 -26.23 -12.26
C PRO A 147 39.01 -27.24 -13.19
#